data_AF-A0A833GVG3-F1
#
_entry.id   AF-A0A833GVG3-F1
#
_cell.length_a   1.000
_cell.length_b   1.000
_cell.length_c   1.000
_cell.angle_alpha   90.00
_cell.angle_beta   90.00
_cell.angle_gamma   90.00
#
_symmetry.space_group_name_H-M   'P 1'
#
loop_
_entity.id
_entity.type
_entity.pdbx_description
1 polymer ?
#
loop_
_entity_poly.entity_id
_entity_poly.type
_entity_poly.pdbx_seq_one_letter_code
_entity_poly.pdbx_strand_id
1 'polypeptide(L)'
;MKRLLAAGLFAAGVVMAHEVQVDTAGTTATVLTLRYADGQPFAFEAYELYPAGSETPGQVGRTDAAGRIAFVADGRTEWRLKAWSGDGHGVDRPVSAISGELAVTAPAAETPRAALWLGGLGTIFGLFGLWQLYLGRKRR
;
A
#
# COMPACT_ATOMS: atom_id res chain seq x y z
N MET A 1 47.51 2.91 -6.50
CA MET A 1 46.39 2.01 -6.80
C MET A 1 45.42 1.82 -5.63
N LYS A 2 45.85 1.39 -4.43
CA LYS A 2 44.96 1.18 -3.26
C LYS A 2 44.19 2.44 -2.79
N ARG A 3 44.78 3.63 -2.88
CA ARG A 3 44.12 4.91 -2.50
C ARG A 3 43.04 5.37 -3.50
N LEU A 4 43.16 4.99 -4.77
CA LEU A 4 42.16 5.29 -5.81
C LEU A 4 40.94 4.36 -5.70
N LEU A 5 41.16 3.10 -5.31
CA LEU A 5 40.10 2.15 -4.99
C LEU A 5 39.26 2.59 -3.78
N ALA A 6 39.91 3.15 -2.74
CA ALA A 6 39.19 3.65 -1.56
C ALA A 6 38.33 4.89 -1.87
N ALA A 7 38.79 5.78 -2.76
CA ALA A 7 38.02 6.96 -3.18
C ALA A 7 36.78 6.60 -4.03
N GLY A 8 36.87 5.54 -4.85
CA GLY A 8 35.73 5.07 -5.66
C GLY A 8 34.57 4.51 -4.83
N LEU A 9 34.83 3.96 -3.63
CA LEU A 9 33.78 3.38 -2.79
C LEU A 9 32.86 4.44 -2.14
N PHE A 10 33.35 5.66 -1.94
CA PHE A 10 32.57 6.77 -1.38
C PHE A 10 31.76 7.55 -2.43
N ALA A 11 31.91 7.21 -3.72
CA ALA A 11 31.15 7.82 -4.81
C ALA A 11 29.82 7.09 -5.10
N ALA A 12 29.47 6.07 -4.32
CA ALA A 12 28.15 5.44 -4.40
C ALA A 12 27.08 6.44 -3.92
N GLY A 13 26.38 7.06 -4.87
CA GLY A 13 25.28 7.96 -4.61
C GLY A 13 24.15 7.28 -3.85
N VAL A 14 23.40 8.06 -3.07
CA VAL A 14 22.24 7.56 -2.33
C VAL A 14 21.13 7.24 -3.33
N VAL A 15 20.85 5.95 -3.55
CA VAL A 15 19.71 5.51 -4.35
C VAL A 15 18.48 5.51 -3.44
N MET A 16 17.54 6.41 -3.70
CA MET A 16 16.25 6.48 -3.02
C MET A 16 15.33 5.41 -3.61
N ALA A 17 15.41 4.19 -3.07
CA ALA A 17 14.39 3.18 -3.34
C ALA A 17 13.08 3.59 -2.64
N HIS A 18 11.98 3.58 -3.39
CA HIS A 18 10.65 3.79 -2.80
C HIS A 18 10.23 2.50 -2.09
N GLU A 19 9.99 2.59 -0.79
CA GLU A 19 9.42 1.51 0.00
C GLU A 19 7.90 1.54 -0.11
N VAL A 20 7.27 0.37 -0.18
CA VAL A 20 5.82 0.21 -0.04
C VAL A 20 5.55 -0.27 1.38
N GLN A 21 4.77 0.50 2.12
CA GLN A 21 4.28 0.14 3.45
C GLN A 21 2.85 -0.41 3.33
N VAL A 22 2.50 -1.40 4.16
CA VAL A 22 1.22 -2.08 4.10
C VAL A 22 0.57 -2.08 5.47
N ASP A 23 -0.45 -1.23 5.64
CA ASP A 23 -1.31 -1.24 6.81
C ASP A 23 -2.63 -1.93 6.50
N THR A 24 -3.10 -2.76 7.43
CA THR A 24 -4.38 -3.49 7.28
C THR A 24 -5.39 -3.02 8.31
N ALA A 25 -6.33 -2.17 7.91
CA ALA A 25 -7.46 -1.78 8.75
C ALA A 25 -8.77 -2.28 8.15
N GLY A 26 -9.74 -2.66 9.00
CA GLY A 26 -11.10 -2.84 8.53
C GLY A 26 -11.83 -1.50 8.48
N THR A 27 -12.80 -1.37 7.58
CA THR A 27 -13.65 -0.19 7.45
C THR A 27 -14.94 -0.55 6.73
N THR A 28 -15.94 0.32 6.79
CA THR A 28 -17.15 0.19 5.98
C THR A 28 -16.79 0.44 4.52
N ALA A 29 -17.00 -0.57 3.67
CA ALA A 29 -16.83 -0.45 2.23
C ALA A 29 -18.15 -0.71 1.50
N THR A 30 -18.37 0.01 0.40
CA THR A 30 -19.45 -0.29 -0.54
C THR A 30 -18.95 -1.32 -1.54
N VAL A 31 -19.74 -2.37 -1.79
CA VAL A 31 -19.43 -3.40 -2.80
C VAL A 31 -20.45 -3.33 -3.93
N LEU A 32 -20.00 -3.00 -5.13
CA LEU A 32 -20.79 -3.05 -6.36
C LEU A 32 -20.52 -4.37 -7.07
N THR A 33 -21.57 -5.07 -7.51
CA THR A 33 -21.43 -6.31 -8.31
C THR A 33 -21.93 -6.07 -9.72
N LEU A 34 -21.05 -6.25 -10.70
CA LEU A 34 -21.35 -6.09 -12.11
C LEU A 34 -21.43 -7.46 -12.78
N ARG A 35 -22.42 -7.62 -13.65
CA ARG A 35 -22.66 -8.84 -14.43
C ARG A 35 -23.07 -8.46 -15.84
N TYR A 36 -22.73 -9.32 -16.80
CA TYR A 36 -23.32 -9.29 -18.13
C TYR A 36 -24.79 -9.71 -18.07
N ALA A 37 -25.53 -9.45 -19.15
CA ALA A 37 -26.96 -9.77 -19.24
C ALA A 37 -27.26 -11.27 -19.16
N ASP A 38 -26.29 -12.12 -19.52
CA ASP A 38 -26.35 -13.58 -19.40
C ASP A 38 -26.03 -14.09 -17.97
N GLY A 39 -25.76 -13.18 -17.03
CA GLY A 39 -25.45 -13.47 -15.64
C GLY A 39 -23.98 -13.74 -15.37
N GLN A 40 -23.11 -13.82 -16.39
CA GLN A 40 -21.68 -13.99 -16.20
C GLN A 40 -21.09 -12.79 -15.43
N PRO A 41 -20.10 -13.02 -14.56
CA PRO A 41 -19.42 -11.93 -13.88
C PRO A 41 -18.76 -10.99 -14.88
N PHE A 42 -18.88 -9.68 -14.65
CA PHE A 42 -18.11 -8.68 -15.38
C PHE A 42 -16.67 -8.67 -14.84
N ALA A 43 -15.95 -9.78 -15.00
CA ALA A 43 -14.73 -10.11 -14.28
C ALA A 43 -13.48 -9.49 -14.90
N PHE A 44 -12.63 -8.91 -14.06
CA PHE A 44 -11.39 -8.27 -14.48
C PHE A 44 -11.59 -7.19 -15.54
N GLU A 45 -12.72 -6.50 -15.57
CA GLU A 45 -12.97 -5.43 -16.54
C GLU A 45 -12.71 -4.06 -15.92
N ALA A 46 -12.41 -3.07 -16.77
CA ALA A 46 -11.98 -1.76 -16.32
C ALA A 46 -13.15 -0.95 -15.72
N TYR A 47 -12.86 -0.13 -14.71
CA TYR A 47 -13.81 0.81 -14.15
C TYR A 47 -13.15 2.09 -13.63
N GLU A 48 -13.98 3.13 -13.52
CA GLU A 48 -13.71 4.41 -12.89
C GLU A 48 -14.89 4.78 -11.97
N LEU A 49 -14.59 5.26 -10.78
CA LEU A 49 -15.55 5.79 -9.82
C LEU A 49 -15.30 7.28 -9.61
N TYR A 50 -16.32 8.09 -9.85
CA TYR A 50 -16.28 9.54 -9.70
C TYR A 50 -17.15 9.96 -8.51
N PRO A 51 -16.61 10.71 -7.54
CA PRO A 51 -17.44 11.41 -6.57
C PRO A 51 -18.44 12.32 -7.27
N ALA A 52 -19.64 12.49 -6.71
CA ALA A 52 -20.62 13.44 -7.24
C ALA A 52 -20.01 14.84 -7.43
N GLY A 53 -20.25 15.43 -8.61
CA GLY A 53 -19.71 16.74 -8.99
C GLY A 53 -18.21 16.77 -9.35
N SER A 54 -17.51 15.64 -9.34
CA SER A 54 -16.10 15.54 -9.73
C SER A 54 -15.94 15.05 -11.17
N GLU A 55 -15.07 15.71 -11.93
CA GLU A 55 -14.60 15.23 -13.24
C GLU A 55 -13.36 14.33 -13.13
N THR A 56 -12.71 14.29 -11.96
CA THR A 56 -11.57 13.42 -11.68
C THR A 56 -12.05 12.14 -10.98
N PRO A 57 -11.63 10.94 -11.42
CA PRO A 57 -11.99 9.71 -10.74
C PRO A 57 -11.31 9.64 -9.37
N GLY A 58 -12.08 9.27 -8.34
CA GLY A 58 -11.56 8.99 -7.00
C GLY A 58 -10.94 7.60 -6.89
N GLN A 59 -11.37 6.65 -7.73
CA GLN A 59 -10.82 5.31 -7.80
C GLN A 59 -10.89 4.79 -9.25
N VAL A 60 -9.82 4.15 -9.71
CA VAL A 60 -9.72 3.50 -11.01
C VAL A 60 -9.16 2.10 -10.80
N GLY A 61 -9.66 1.11 -11.52
CA GLY A 61 -9.14 -0.24 -11.39
C GLY A 61 -9.80 -1.24 -12.32
N ARG A 62 -9.71 -2.52 -11.92
CA ARG A 62 -10.41 -3.62 -12.56
C ARG A 62 -11.27 -4.35 -11.54
N THR A 63 -12.43 -4.83 -11.95
CA THR A 63 -13.29 -5.68 -11.12
C THR A 63 -12.56 -6.97 -10.73
N ASP A 64 -12.96 -7.60 -9.63
CA ASP A 64 -12.40 -8.90 -9.27
C ASP A 64 -12.97 -10.05 -10.11
N ALA A 65 -12.55 -11.28 -9.84
CA ALA A 65 -13.02 -12.48 -10.53
C ALA A 65 -14.55 -12.71 -10.45
N ALA A 66 -15.20 -12.14 -9.45
CA ALA A 66 -16.65 -12.20 -9.25
C ALA A 66 -17.38 -10.95 -9.79
N GLY A 67 -16.68 -10.07 -10.51
CA GLY A 67 -17.23 -8.83 -11.06
C GLY A 67 -17.47 -7.75 -10.01
N ARG A 68 -16.74 -7.79 -8.88
CA ARG A 68 -16.96 -6.87 -7.77
C ARG A 68 -16.00 -5.69 -7.78
N ILE A 69 -16.50 -4.55 -7.30
CA ILE A 69 -15.73 -3.35 -6.97
C ILE A 69 -15.96 -3.06 -5.49
N ALA A 70 -14.90 -2.94 -4.70
CA ALA A 70 -14.96 -2.50 -3.32
C ALA A 70 -14.30 -1.12 -3.20
N PHE A 71 -14.97 -0.18 -2.53
CA PHE A 71 -14.43 1.15 -2.27
C PHE A 71 -14.92 1.72 -0.95
N VAL A 72 -14.11 2.59 -0.35
CA VAL A 72 -14.43 3.35 0.85
C VAL A 72 -14.84 4.74 0.41
N ALA A 73 -16.00 5.21 0.88
CA ALA A 73 -16.63 6.39 0.31
C ALA A 73 -16.30 7.70 1.04
N ASP A 74 -15.57 7.63 2.16
CA ASP A 74 -15.12 8.77 2.97
C ASP A 74 -16.21 9.83 3.21
N GLY A 75 -17.40 9.38 3.64
CA GLY A 75 -18.55 10.24 3.93
C GLY A 75 -19.36 10.69 2.70
N ARG A 76 -18.94 10.38 1.48
CA ARG A 76 -19.69 10.69 0.25
C ARG A 76 -20.66 9.57 -0.08
N THR A 77 -21.95 9.90 -0.21
CA THR A 77 -23.00 8.92 -0.54
C THR A 77 -23.27 8.79 -2.04
N GLU A 78 -22.87 9.76 -2.86
CA GLU A 78 -23.20 9.79 -4.28
C GLU A 78 -21.96 9.69 -5.16
N TRP A 79 -22.02 8.75 -6.11
CA TRP A 79 -20.93 8.44 -7.04
C TRP A 79 -21.48 8.17 -8.44
N ARG A 80 -20.63 8.33 -9.45
CA ARG A 80 -20.89 7.86 -10.81
C ARG A 80 -19.91 6.74 -11.15
N LEU A 81 -20.44 5.60 -11.55
CA LEU A 81 -19.69 4.45 -12.02
C LEU A 81 -19.62 4.46 -13.53
N LYS A 82 -18.40 4.40 -14.07
CA LYS A 82 -18.14 3.99 -15.45
C LYS A 82 -17.43 2.65 -15.43
N ALA A 83 -17.90 1.67 -16.17
CA ALA A 83 -17.19 0.39 -16.35
C ALA A 83 -17.34 -0.08 -17.79
N TRP A 84 -16.31 -0.70 -18.34
CA TRP A 84 -16.30 -1.14 -19.73
C TRP A 84 -15.39 -2.35 -19.92
N SER A 85 -15.74 -3.15 -20.91
CA SER A 85 -14.97 -4.32 -21.34
C SER A 85 -14.34 -4.10 -22.71
N GLY A 86 -13.32 -4.91 -23.02
CA GLY A 86 -12.58 -4.81 -24.28
C GLY A 86 -13.42 -5.06 -25.54
N ASP A 87 -14.60 -5.68 -25.38
CA ASP A 87 -15.55 -5.99 -26.45
C ASP A 87 -16.61 -4.88 -26.68
N GLY A 88 -16.56 -3.79 -25.91
CA GLY A 88 -17.43 -2.63 -26.07
C GLY A 88 -18.70 -2.64 -25.20
N HIS A 89 -18.93 -3.66 -24.37
CA HIS A 89 -19.96 -3.58 -23.34
C HIS A 89 -19.53 -2.66 -22.20
N GLY A 90 -20.50 -2.08 -21.49
CA GLY A 90 -20.21 -1.21 -20.36
C GLY A 90 -21.44 -0.56 -19.76
N VAL A 91 -21.18 0.27 -18.76
CA VAL A 91 -22.20 1.04 -18.05
C VAL A 91 -21.63 2.37 -17.59
N ASP A 92 -22.45 3.42 -17.66
CA ASP A 92 -22.19 4.74 -17.08
C ASP A 92 -23.45 5.19 -16.33
N ARG A 93 -23.43 5.15 -15.00
CA ARG A 93 -24.62 5.46 -14.18
C ARG A 93 -24.29 5.96 -12.78
N PRO A 94 -25.17 6.74 -12.15
CA PRO A 94 -25.07 7.06 -10.73
C PRO A 94 -25.24 5.79 -9.88
N VAL A 95 -24.53 5.75 -8.75
CA VAL A 95 -24.60 4.72 -7.71
C VAL A 95 -24.53 5.38 -6.34
N SER A 96 -25.19 4.77 -5.35
CA SER A 96 -25.14 5.22 -3.97
C SER A 96 -24.17 4.38 -3.16
N ALA A 97 -23.33 5.05 -2.38
CA ALA A 97 -22.43 4.44 -1.43
C ALA A 97 -23.05 4.42 -0.03
N ILE A 98 -22.72 3.38 0.74
CA ILE A 98 -23.00 3.32 2.16
C ILE A 98 -22.01 4.27 2.85
N SER A 99 -22.53 5.26 3.58
CA SER A 99 -21.75 6.15 4.43
C SER A 99 -21.97 5.81 5.90
N GLY A 100 -20.91 5.54 6.64
CA GLY A 100 -20.96 5.33 8.09
C GLY A 100 -19.71 4.65 8.63
N GLU A 101 -19.23 5.08 9.78
CA GLU A 101 -18.10 4.47 10.48
C GLU A 101 -18.61 3.28 11.31
N LEU A 102 -18.27 2.06 10.87
CA LEU A 102 -18.14 0.96 11.81
C LEU A 102 -16.78 1.11 12.48
N ALA A 103 -16.78 1.24 13.81
CA ALA A 103 -15.54 1.27 14.57
C ALA A 103 -14.81 -0.06 14.37
N VAL A 104 -13.71 -0.02 13.62
CA VAL A 104 -12.81 -1.17 13.51
C VAL A 104 -11.48 -0.79 14.14
N THR A 105 -10.96 -1.72 14.94
CA THR A 105 -9.68 -1.58 15.60
C THR A 105 -8.57 -1.46 14.55
N ALA A 106 -7.80 -0.37 14.62
CA ALA A 106 -6.60 -0.22 13.82
C ALA A 106 -5.61 -1.34 14.14
N PRO A 107 -4.88 -1.86 13.14
CA PRO A 107 -3.81 -2.82 13.38
C PRO A 107 -2.70 -2.17 14.23
N ALA A 108 -1.87 -3.01 14.84
CA ALA A 108 -0.71 -2.52 15.58
C ALA A 108 0.24 -1.78 14.63
N ALA A 109 0.71 -0.60 15.07
CA ALA A 109 1.66 0.20 14.31
C ALA A 109 2.94 -0.59 14.00
N GLU A 110 3.40 -0.53 12.75
CA GLU A 110 4.67 -1.13 12.37
C GLU A 110 5.84 -0.47 13.13
N THR A 111 6.86 -1.27 13.47
CA THR A 111 8.04 -0.74 14.14
C THR A 111 8.81 0.17 13.18
N PRO A 112 9.12 1.42 13.55
CA PRO A 112 9.84 2.33 12.68
C PRO A 112 11.17 1.73 12.20
N ARG A 113 11.42 1.76 10.89
CA ARG A 113 12.66 1.22 10.27
C ARG A 113 13.92 1.73 10.97
N ALA A 114 13.95 3.01 11.35
CA ALA A 114 15.07 3.60 12.08
C ALA A 114 15.36 2.91 13.42
N ALA A 115 14.33 2.47 14.14
CA ALA A 115 14.49 1.73 15.39
C ALA A 115 15.11 0.35 15.14
N LEU A 116 14.76 -0.32 14.04
CA LEU A 116 15.37 -1.59 13.64
C LEU A 116 16.85 -1.41 13.28
N TRP A 117 17.20 -0.37 12.51
CA TRP A 117 18.59 -0.06 12.16
C TRP A 117 19.43 0.30 13.38
N LEU A 118 18.96 1.23 14.22
CA LEU A 118 19.67 1.65 15.42
C LEU A 118 19.80 0.50 16.42
N GLY A 119 18.76 -0.33 16.57
CA GLY A 119 18.80 -1.52 17.42
C GLY A 119 19.80 -2.56 16.92
N GLY A 120 19.81 -2.85 15.62
CA GLY A 120 20.77 -3.79 15.02
C GLY A 120 22.21 -3.31 15.14
N LEU A 121 22.46 -2.05 14.77
CA LEU A 121 23.80 -1.45 14.82
C LEU A 121 24.31 -1.32 16.26
N GLY A 122 23.43 -0.91 17.18
CA GLY A 122 23.72 -0.87 18.62
C GLY A 122 24.05 -2.24 19.19
N THR A 123 23.34 -3.29 18.78
CA THR A 123 23.62 -4.68 19.19
C THR A 123 25.02 -5.12 18.74
N ILE A 124 25.37 -4.87 17.48
CA ILE A 124 26.69 -5.23 16.93
C ILE A 124 27.80 -4.52 17.69
N PHE A 125 27.71 -3.20 17.87
CA PHE A 125 28.73 -2.43 18.59
C PHE A 125 28.80 -2.79 20.08
N GLY A 126 27.66 -3.06 20.72
CA GLY A 126 27.60 -3.49 22.11
C GLY A 126 28.33 -4.82 22.35
N LEU A 127 28.07 -5.83 21.51
CA LEU A 127 28.74 -7.13 21.59
C LEU A 127 30.25 -7.00 21.35
N PHE A 128 30.67 -6.20 20.37
CA PHE A 128 32.09 -5.96 20.10
C PHE A 128 32.79 -5.24 21.25
N GLY A 129 32.14 -4.24 21.86
CA GLY A 129 32.67 -3.51 23.01
C GLY A 129 32.88 -4.43 24.22
N LEU A 130 31.91 -5.28 24.52
CA LEU A 130 32.01 -6.29 25.59
C LEU A 130 33.13 -7.30 25.32
N TRP A 131 33.25 -7.78 24.08
CA TRP A 131 34.31 -8.70 23.68
C TRP A 131 35.71 -8.10 23.84
N GLN A 132 35.90 -6.84 23.43
CA GLN A 132 37.17 -6.14 23.63
C GLN A 132 37.51 -5.94 25.11
N LEU A 133 36.53 -5.59 25.95
CA LEU A 133 36.73 -5.47 27.39
C LEU A 133 37.17 -6.81 28.01
N TYR A 134 36.56 -7.91 27.58
CA TYR A 134 36.93 -9.25 28.03
C TYR A 134 38.37 -9.63 27.61
N LEU A 135 38.74 -9.41 26.35
CA LEU A 135 40.11 -9.67 25.86
C LEU A 135 41.15 -8.76 26.52
N GLY A 136 40.81 -7.49 26.75
CA GLY A 136 41.68 -6.53 27.41
C GLY A 136 41.97 -6.88 28.87
N ARG A 137 40.98 -7.48 29.56
CA ARG A 137 41.16 -8.03 30.93
C ARG A 137 42.09 -9.24 31.00
N LYS A 138 42.21 -10.02 29.92
CA LYS A 138 43.07 -11.21 29.86
C LYS A 138 44.52 -10.92 29.50
N ARG A 139 44.79 -9.70 29.01
CA ARG A 139 46.12 -9.23 28.56
C ARG A 139 46.82 -8.31 29.58
N ARG A 140 46.14 -7.94 30.66
CA ARG A 140 46.72 -7.30 31.84
C ARG A 140 46.84 -8.32 32.95
#